data_AF-A0A7J6FUI6-F1
#
_entry.id   AF-A0A7J6FUI6-F1
#
_cell.length_a   1.000
_cell.length_b   1.000
_cell.length_c   1.000
_cell.angle_alpha   90.00
_cell.angle_beta   90.00
_cell.angle_gamma   90.00
#
_symmetry.space_group_name_H-M   'P 1'
#
loop_
_entity.id
_entity.type
_entity.pdbx_description
1 polymer ?
#
loop_
_entity_poly.entity_id
_entity_poly.type
_entity_poly.pdbx_seq_one_letter_code
_entity_poly.pdbx_strand_id
1 'polypeptide(L)' 'MEKLVEFDLLMHANKPSFSLSGGNKRKLSVAIAMIGDPPIVILDEPSTDHAYRCSKDALRFIDYTIQARNM' A
#
# COMPACT_ATOMS: atom_id res chain seq x y z
N MET A 1 -6.48 11.75 4.45
CA MET A 1 -7.44 11.01 3.58
C MET A 1 -6.84 10.68 2.22
N GLU A 2 -5.97 11.53 1.66
CA GLU A 2 -5.32 11.31 0.36
C GLU A 2 -4.61 9.96 0.23
N LYS A 3 -3.84 9.54 1.25
CA LYS A 3 -3.19 8.21 1.26
C LYS A 3 -4.17 7.02 1.21
N LEU A 4 -5.39 7.16 1.73
CA LEU A 4 -6.38 6.09 1.61
C LEU A 4 -6.96 6.00 0.18
N VAL A 5 -6.96 7.11 -0.56
CA VAL A 5 -7.37 7.13 -1.98
C VAL A 5 -6.25 6.56 -2.85
N GLU A 6 -5.00 6.96 -2.60
CA GLU A 6 -3.81 6.47 -3.30
C GLU A 6 -3.68 4.94 -3.23
N PHE A 7 -4.01 4.36 -2.07
CA PHE A 7 -3.92 2.91 -1.84
C PHE A 7 -5.25 2.16 -2.08
N ASP A 8 -6.29 2.81 -2.62
CA ASP A 8 -7.61 2.21 -2.85
C ASP A 8 -8.22 1.55 -1.59
N LEU A 9 -8.11 2.24 -0.46
CA LEU A 9 -8.60 1.82 0.86
C LEU A 9 -9.78 2.66 1.35
N LEU A 10 -10.25 3.63 0.57
CA LEU A 10 -11.30 4.56 0.98
C LEU A 10 -12.60 3.84 1.38
N MET A 11 -13.00 2.80 0.64
CA MET A 11 -14.18 1.98 0.95
C MET A 11 -14.04 1.12 2.23
N HIS A 12 -12.82 1.08 2.77
CA HIS A 12 -12.45 0.32 3.96
C HIS A 12 -12.09 1.24 5.14
N ALA A 13 -12.20 2.56 5.01
CA ALA A 13 -11.77 3.53 6.02
C ALA A 13 -12.41 3.32 7.39
N ASN A 14 -13.68 2.89 7.42
CA ASN A 14 -14.45 2.67 8.65
C ASN A 14 -14.50 1.19 9.07
N LYS A 15 -13.70 0.32 8.44
CA LYS A 15 -13.65 -1.11 8.79
C LYS A 15 -12.45 -1.37 9.70
N PRO A 16 -12.60 -2.22 10.73
CA PRO A 16 -11.47 -2.58 11.58
C PRO A 16 -10.44 -3.39 10.79
N SER A 17 -9.16 -3.15 11.04
CA SER A 17 -8.04 -3.72 10.26
C SER A 17 -8.05 -5.25 10.18
N PHE A 18 -8.51 -5.95 11.23
CA PHE A 18 -8.61 -7.41 11.24
C PHE A 18 -9.60 -7.96 10.20
N SER A 19 -10.63 -7.18 9.83
CA SER A 19 -11.66 -7.55 8.85
C SER A 19 -11.23 -7.38 7.38
N LEU A 20 -10.05 -6.80 7.15
CA LEU A 20 -9.50 -6.60 5.82
C LEU A 20 -8.90 -7.91 5.26
N SER A 21 -8.95 -8.06 3.93
CA SER A 21 -8.25 -9.14 3.22
C SER A 21 -6.74 -9.03 3.44
N GLY A 22 -6.00 -10.14 3.27
CA GLY A 22 -4.54 -10.12 3.40
C GLY A 22 -3.86 -9.06 2.51
N GLY A 23 -4.36 -8.89 1.28
CA GLY A 23 -3.88 -7.84 0.36
C GLY A 23 -4.15 -6.43 0.87
N ASN A 24 -5.37 -6.15 1.37
CA ASN A 24 -5.72 -4.83 1.90
C ASN A 24 -4.98 -4.49 3.19
N LYS A 25 -4.67 -5.49 4.03
CA LYS A 25 -3.79 -5.32 5.20
C LYS A 25 -2.38 -4.90 4.78
N ARG A 26 -1.84 -5.49 3.70
CA ARG A 26 -0.54 -5.12 3.16
C ARG A 26 -0.55 -3.69 2.60
N LYS A 27 -1.57 -3.34 1.79
CA LYS A 27 -1.78 -1.97 1.29
C LYS A 27 -1.86 -0.96 2.44
N LEU A 28 -2.59 -1.30 3.50
CA LEU A 28 -2.71 -0.46 4.69
C LEU A 28 -1.37 -0.29 5.41
N SER A 29 -0.58 -1.36 5.53
CA SER A 29 0.76 -1.31 6.13
C SER A 29 1.71 -0.38 5.37
N VAL A 30 1.69 -0.43 4.03
CA VAL A 30 2.50 0.47 3.20
C VAL A 30 1.97 1.90 3.28
N ALA A 31 0.64 2.09 3.24
CA ALA A 31 0.03 3.40 3.40
C ALA A 31 0.42 4.06 4.73
N ILE A 32 0.48 3.27 5.82
CA ILE A 32 0.95 3.73 7.15
C ILE A 32 2.44 4.11 7.09
N ALA A 33 3.28 3.29 6.47
CA ALA A 33 4.71 3.59 6.34
C ALA A 33 4.98 4.84 5.49
N MET A 34 4.06 5.21 4.60
CA MET A 34 4.12 6.42 3.78
C MET A 34 3.51 7.66 4.47
N ILE A 35 2.92 7.52 5.67
CA ILE A 35 2.42 8.67 6.42
C ILE A 35 3.61 9.54 6.84
N GLY A 36 3.53 10.84 6.54
CA GLY A 36 4.60 11.80 6.85
C GLY A 36 5.68 11.90 5.77
N ASP A 37 5.45 11.30 4.60
CA ASP A 37 6.33 11.38 3.42
C ASP A 37 7.83 11.12 3.73
N PRO A 38 8.16 10.00 4.41
CA PRO A 38 9.53 9.73 4.80
C PRO A 38 10.43 9.58 3.56
N PRO A 39 11.70 10.04 3.60
CA PRO A 39 12.59 10.00 2.44
C PRO A 39 12.94 8.58 2.00
N ILE A 40 12.88 7.60 2.92
CA ILE A 40 13.19 6.19 2.66
C ILE A 40 12.15 5.34 3.40
N VAL A 41 11.61 4.33 2.71
CA VAL A 41 10.76 3.29 3.29
C VAL A 41 11.36 1.93 2.95
N ILE A 42 11.58 1.11 3.97
CA ILE A 42 12.09 -0.26 3.82
C ILE A 42 10.91 -1.21 3.96
N LEU A 43 10.73 -2.10 2.98
CA LEU A 43 9.66 -3.08 2.95
C LEU A 43 10.26 -4.48 2.96
N ASP A 44 9.86 -5.29 3.93
CA ASP A 44 10.23 -6.69 4.00
C ASP A 44 9.23 -7.53 3.21
N GLU A 45 9.70 -8.33 2.26
CA GLU A 45 8.93 -9.23 1.39
C GLU A 45 7.67 -8.60 0.73
N PRO A 46 7.77 -7.48 -0.02
CA PRO A 46 6.60 -6.79 -0.55
C PRO A 46 5.80 -7.64 -1.56
N SER A 47 6.43 -8.62 -2.19
CA SER A 47 5.83 -9.64 -3.05
C SER A 47 5.72 -10.96 -2.31
N THR A 48 4.60 -11.20 -1.63
CA THR A 48 4.33 -12.57 -1.16
C THR A 48 3.88 -13.38 -2.36
N ASP A 49 4.74 -14.29 -2.81
CA ASP A 49 4.41 -15.33 -3.78
C ASP A 49 3.07 -15.98 -3.40
N HIS A 50 2.24 -16.28 -4.41
CA HIS A 50 0.91 -16.96 -4.35
C HIS A 50 -0.40 -16.16 -4.54
N ALA A 51 -0.40 -14.90 -5.00
CA ALA A 51 -1.66 -14.24 -5.39
C ALA A 51 -1.54 -13.24 -6.57
N TYR A 52 -1.28 -13.76 -7.77
CA TYR A 52 -1.05 -13.02 -9.02
C TYR A 52 -2.21 -12.14 -9.56
N ARG A 53 -3.34 -12.02 -8.85
CA ARG A 53 -4.57 -11.43 -9.42
C ARG A 53 -5.13 -10.22 -8.67
N CYS A 54 -4.60 -9.90 -7.50
CA CYS A 54 -4.98 -8.72 -6.69
C CYS A 54 -3.73 -7.91 -6.21
N SER A 55 -2.54 -8.51 -6.23
CA SER A 55 -1.29 -7.88 -5.78
C SER A 55 -0.56 -7.02 -6.83
N LYS A 56 -1.07 -6.93 -8.06
CA LYS A 56 -0.45 -6.07 -9.10
C LYS A 56 -0.50 -4.58 -8.77
N ASP A 57 -1.42 -4.18 -7.90
CA ASP A 57 -1.60 -2.76 -7.59
C ASP A 57 -0.57 -2.29 -6.56
N ALA A 58 -0.37 -3.00 -5.44
CA ALA A 58 0.46 -2.50 -4.34
C ALA A 58 1.93 -2.27 -4.72
N LEU A 59 2.55 -3.20 -5.47
CA LEU A 59 3.95 -3.08 -5.92
C LEU A 59 4.11 -2.01 -7.00
N ARG A 60 3.16 -1.93 -7.95
CA ARG A 60 3.17 -0.90 -9.00
C ARG A 60 2.95 0.50 -8.42
N PHE A 61 2.21 0.62 -7.32
CA PHE A 61 2.05 1.86 -6.59
C PHE A 61 3.34 2.26 -5.86
N ILE A 62 4.07 1.34 -5.24
CA ILE A 62 5.39 1.65 -4.65
C ILE A 62 6.36 2.15 -5.74
N ASP A 63 6.43 1.47 -6.88
CA ASP A 63 7.26 1.90 -8.01
C ASP A 63 6.84 3.29 -8.53
N TYR A 64 5.53 3.56 -8.63
CA TYR A 64 4.99 4.85 -9.05
C TYR A 64 5.32 5.97 -8.04
N THR A 65 5.15 5.73 -6.74
CA THR A 65 5.46 6.74 -5.70
C THR A 65 6.97 6.99 -5.64
N ILE A 66 7.83 5.98 -5.85
CA ILE A 66 9.29 6.18 -5.94
C ILE A 66 9.66 6.93 -7.24
N GLN A 67 9.06 6.60 -8.38
CA GLN A 67 9.33 7.31 -9.65
C GLN A 67 8.84 8.76 -9.63
N ALA A 68 7.69 9.03 -9.02
CA ALA A 68 7.14 10.39 -8.88
C ALA A 68 7.98 11.30 -7.96
N ARG A 69 8.87 10.74 -7.13
CA ARG A 69 9.81 11.50 -6.29
C ARG A 69 11.14 11.82 -6.98
N ASN A 70 11.51 11.08 -8.02
CA ASN A 70 12.74 11.27 -8.80
C ASN A 70 12.52 12.07 -10.10
N MET A 71 11.34 12.67 -10.28
CA MET A 71 11.01 13.66 -11.31
C MET A 71 10.80 15.02 -10.67
#